data_AF-A0A523R6C2-F1
#
_entry.id   AF-A0A523R6C2-F1
#
_cell.length_a   1.000
_cell.length_b   1.000
_cell.length_c   1.000
_cell.angle_alpha   90.00
_cell.angle_beta   90.00
_cell.angle_gamma   90.00
#
_symmetry.space_group_name_H-M   'P 1'
#
loop_
_entity.id
_entity.type
_entity.pdbx_description
1 polymer ?
#
loop_
_entity_poly.entity_id
_entity_poly.type
_entity_poly.pdbx_seq_one_letter_code
_entity_poly.pdbx_strand_id
1 'polypeptide(L)'
;MKCSACKIEMEPLVSGIYQCPQCRKILKQKDEKAEAEAMKEVDKGEFLEGEYFHNNVSINKKYEVCEQGIIINKTESRLFAALICHSAYLRDEKYVRLSWWKSFQHAGMFKIYEKAVLNNTIITLENFNKSFDDIWTWGGKYGEQEPKAKDAKEKEKYLDLIKFRILEHRTCPKCQKKMSKKKSHYECQHCGEIVILEGYNQPIFNIQSSELDLDFQSNFPINYYLPVSGITVKWLMGEWKALVVIHDKDNPNKQWLRFYWWMRDLSSLLKYGRREIGEGIQMGWKAQRGVASPNIYEKKLITPLIKALKRIKQELDW
;
A
#
# COMPACT_ATOMS: atom_id res chain seq x y z
N MET A 1 28.83 26.00 29.69
CA MET A 1 27.85 24.88 29.71
C MET A 1 28.28 23.88 30.79
N LYS A 2 27.37 23.29 31.58
CA LYS A 2 27.73 22.31 32.62
C LYS A 2 27.61 20.87 32.11
N CYS A 3 28.56 20.02 32.48
CA CYS A 3 28.53 18.61 32.11
C CYS A 3 27.35 17.92 32.81
N SER A 4 26.48 17.24 32.06
CA SER A 4 25.34 16.51 32.63
C SER A 4 25.73 15.37 33.58
N ALA A 5 26.94 14.82 33.45
CA ALA A 5 27.43 13.74 34.30
C ALA A 5 28.19 14.24 35.53
N CYS A 6 29.07 15.22 35.36
CA CYS A 6 29.99 15.68 36.43
C CYS A 6 29.55 16.99 37.09
N LYS A 7 28.54 17.68 36.55
CA LYS A 7 28.02 18.99 37.00
C LYS A 7 29.05 20.13 37.06
N ILE A 8 30.27 19.92 36.59
CA ILE A 8 31.32 20.94 36.45
C ILE A 8 31.19 21.71 35.13
N GLU A 9 31.85 22.87 35.05
CA GLU A 9 31.94 23.65 33.83
C GLU A 9 32.76 22.92 32.75
N MET A 10 32.26 22.97 31.51
CA MET A 10 32.90 22.35 30.36
C MET A 10 33.76 23.37 29.62
N GLU A 11 34.89 22.90 29.10
CA GLU A 11 35.84 23.70 28.33
C GLU A 11 35.45 23.72 26.85
N PRO A 12 35.57 24.87 26.15
CA PRO A 12 35.33 24.94 24.72
C PRO A 12 36.49 24.28 23.95
N LEU A 13 36.18 23.28 23.12
CA LEU A 13 37.16 22.67 22.20
C LEU A 13 37.28 23.50 20.91
N VAL A 14 36.12 23.88 20.36
CA VAL A 14 35.95 24.77 19.21
C VAL A 14 34.60 25.49 19.35
N SER A 15 34.32 26.49 18.53
CA SER A 15 33.04 27.21 18.57
C SER A 15 31.84 26.24 18.53
N GLY A 16 30.97 26.32 19.55
CA GLY A 16 29.78 25.48 19.67
C GLY A 16 30.02 24.02 20.11
N ILE A 17 31.24 23.59 20.44
CA ILE A 17 31.53 22.24 20.93
C ILE A 17 32.34 22.32 22.23
N TYR A 18 31.82 21.71 23.29
CA TYR A 18 32.40 21.73 24.63
C TYR A 18 32.81 20.33 25.07
N GLN A 19 33.87 20.20 25.85
CA GLN A 19 34.33 18.97 26.48
C GLN A 19 34.41 19.10 28.00
N CYS A 20 33.96 18.08 28.70
CA CYS A 20 34.14 18.00 30.15
C CYS A 20 35.59 17.65 30.48
N PRO A 21 36.33 18.44 31.28
CA PRO A 21 37.73 18.15 31.59
C PRO A 21 37.89 16.88 32.43
N GLN A 22 36.89 16.53 33.24
CA GLN A 22 36.95 15.37 34.15
C GLN A 22 36.57 14.05 33.48
N CYS A 23 35.50 14.01 32.68
CA CYS A 23 35.00 12.77 32.06
C CYS A 23 35.18 12.73 30.53
N ARG A 24 35.79 13.76 29.94
CA ARG A 24 36.04 13.92 28.49
C ARG A 24 34.79 13.88 27.60
N LYS A 25 33.58 13.92 28.17
CA LYS A 25 32.31 13.92 27.45
C LYS A 25 32.16 15.21 26.64
N ILE A 26 31.84 15.07 25.36
CA ILE A 26 31.69 16.19 24.42
C ILE A 26 30.20 16.52 24.26
N LEU A 27 29.83 17.79 24.34
CA LEU A 27 28.49 18.31 24.09
C LEU A 27 28.56 19.40 23.03
N LYS A 28 27.73 19.28 22.00
CA LYS A 28 27.53 20.34 21.01
C LYS A 28 26.44 21.27 21.52
N GLN A 29 26.68 22.58 21.45
CA GLN A 29 25.66 23.59 21.67
C GLN A 29 24.52 23.35 20.67
N LYS A 30 23.30 23.21 21.18
CA LYS A 30 22.13 23.12 20.31
C LYS A 30 21.96 24.45 19.60
N ASP A 31 21.89 24.41 18.27
CA ASP A 31 21.55 25.57 17.45
C ASP A 31 20.06 25.91 17.64
N GLU A 32 19.77 26.96 18.40
CA GLU A 32 18.40 27.44 18.64
C GLU A 32 17.69 27.86 17.33
N LYS A 33 18.45 28.27 16.30
CA LYS A 33 17.92 28.52 14.95
C LYS A 33 17.43 27.26 14.23
N ALA A 34 18.07 26.10 14.47
CA ALA A 34 17.65 24.83 13.88
C ALA A 34 16.42 24.24 14.58
N GLU A 35 16.26 24.46 15.90
CA GLU A 35 15.03 24.12 16.62
C GLU A 35 13.85 25.04 16.23
N ALA A 36 14.11 26.32 15.93
CA ALA A 36 13.09 27.27 15.45
C ALA A 36 12.58 26.95 14.03
N GLU A 37 13.44 26.48 13.12
CA GLU A 37 13.01 26.02 11.78
C GLU A 37 12.29 24.67 11.81
N ALA A 38 12.62 23.78 12.76
CA ALA A 38 11.94 22.50 12.96
C ALA A 38 10.53 22.63 13.59
N MET A 39 10.25 23.77 14.24
CA MET A 39 8.95 24.11 14.85
C MET A 39 8.06 25.01 13.99
N LYS A 40 8.32 25.16 12.68
CA LYS A 40 7.24 25.59 11.77
C LYS A 40 6.08 24.61 11.96
N GLU A 41 4.92 25.11 12.39
CA GLU A 41 3.69 24.32 12.40
C GLU A 41 3.55 23.68 11.02
N VAL A 42 3.77 22.37 10.96
CA VAL A 42 3.67 21.66 9.69
C VAL A 42 2.17 21.47 9.46
N ASP A 43 1.61 22.31 8.58
CA ASP A 43 0.19 22.31 8.29
C ASP A 43 -0.24 20.96 7.74
N LYS A 44 -0.98 20.21 8.56
CA LYS A 44 -1.58 18.94 8.15
C LYS A 44 -2.50 19.20 6.96
N GLY A 45 -2.37 18.38 5.93
CA GLY A 45 -3.22 18.48 4.75
C GLY A 45 -2.72 19.40 3.64
N GLU A 46 -1.58 20.09 3.81
CA GLU A 46 -0.91 20.84 2.74
C GLU A 46 0.20 20.04 2.06
N PHE A 47 0.58 20.46 0.85
CA PHE A 47 1.73 19.91 0.16
C PHE A 47 3.01 20.44 0.81
N LEU A 48 3.91 19.52 1.11
CA LEU A 48 5.27 19.80 1.54
C LEU A 48 6.22 19.30 0.47
N GLU A 49 7.28 20.06 0.27
CA GLU A 49 8.37 19.70 -0.64
C GLU A 49 9.01 18.36 -0.25
N GLY A 50 9.43 17.60 -1.25
CA GLY A 50 10.06 16.30 -1.08
C GLY A 50 11.28 16.33 -0.17
N GLU A 51 12.02 17.44 -0.17
CA GLU A 51 13.17 17.68 0.71
C GLU A 51 12.81 17.56 2.20
N TYR A 52 11.62 18.06 2.60
CA TYR A 52 11.15 17.92 3.97
C TYR A 52 11.07 16.44 4.36
N PHE A 53 10.45 15.61 3.52
CA PHE A 53 10.31 14.18 3.82
C PHE A 53 11.65 13.46 3.83
N HIS A 54 12.53 13.80 2.89
CA HIS A 54 13.88 13.24 2.83
C HIS A 54 14.75 13.57 4.03
N ASN A 55 14.55 14.73 4.66
CA ASN A 55 15.33 15.17 5.80
C ASN A 55 14.72 14.74 7.14
N ASN A 56 13.39 14.55 7.21
CA ASN A 56 12.67 14.29 8.46
C ASN A 56 12.20 12.84 8.64
N VAL A 57 12.17 12.04 7.56
CA VAL A 57 11.81 10.61 7.64
C VAL A 57 12.73 9.73 6.82
N SER A 58 12.77 8.44 7.18
CA SER A 58 13.58 7.46 6.47
C SER A 58 12.97 7.13 5.10
N ILE A 59 13.45 7.83 4.06
CA ILE A 59 13.23 7.51 2.65
C ILE A 59 14.60 7.25 2.02
N ASN A 60 14.74 6.11 1.33
CA ASN A 60 16.02 5.74 0.73
C ASN A 60 16.19 6.37 -0.65
N LYS A 61 16.86 7.54 -0.68
CA LYS A 61 17.20 8.30 -1.89
C LYS A 61 17.89 7.49 -3.00
N LYS A 62 18.57 6.38 -2.67
CA LYS A 62 19.24 5.54 -3.68
C LYS A 62 18.27 4.82 -4.61
N TYR A 63 17.04 4.61 -4.17
CA TYR A 63 16.04 3.86 -4.91
C TYR A 63 14.78 4.67 -5.21
N GLU A 64 14.45 5.64 -4.35
CA GLU A 64 13.21 6.40 -4.44
C GLU A 64 13.43 7.86 -4.06
N VAL A 65 12.86 8.75 -4.87
CA VAL A 65 12.85 10.19 -4.62
C VAL A 65 11.40 10.63 -4.40
N CYS A 66 11.12 11.22 -3.24
CA CYS A 66 9.90 11.97 -2.97
C CYS A 66 10.02 13.36 -3.63
N GLU A 67 9.06 13.74 -4.47
CA GLU A 67 8.97 15.10 -5.04
C GLU A 67 8.19 16.02 -4.11
N GLN A 68 7.07 15.54 -3.58
CA GLN A 68 6.21 16.28 -2.66
C GLN A 68 5.26 15.31 -1.96
N GLY A 69 4.60 15.77 -0.90
CA GLY A 69 3.64 14.94 -0.19
C GLY A 69 2.79 15.70 0.82
N ILE A 70 1.73 15.05 1.28
CA ILE A 70 0.77 15.60 2.23
C ILE A 70 0.79 14.75 3.49
N ILE A 71 1.02 15.40 4.63
CA ILE A 71 0.91 14.73 5.94
C ILE A 71 -0.56 14.57 6.30
N ILE A 72 -0.97 13.32 6.55
CA ILE A 72 -2.33 12.96 6.97
C ILE A 72 -2.45 13.02 8.49
N ASN A 73 -1.45 12.47 9.19
CA ASN A 73 -1.38 12.49 10.63
C ASN A 73 0.07 12.51 11.11
N LYS A 74 0.33 13.26 12.17
CA LYS A 74 1.63 13.36 12.85
C LYS A 74 1.37 13.41 14.36
N THR A 75 2.02 12.50 15.07
CA THR A 75 2.15 12.49 16.54
C THR A 75 3.64 12.49 16.89
N GLU A 76 3.99 12.57 18.17
CA GLU A 76 5.39 12.54 18.63
C GLU A 76 6.18 11.32 18.14
N SER A 77 5.50 10.18 18.00
CA SER A 77 6.14 8.91 17.65
C SER A 77 5.66 8.30 16.34
N ARG A 78 4.72 8.92 15.62
CA ARG A 78 4.17 8.35 14.38
C ARG A 78 3.92 9.42 13.33
N LEU A 79 4.20 9.07 12.08
CA LEU A 79 3.84 9.87 10.92
C LEU A 79 3.08 8.99 9.92
N PHE A 80 2.02 9.53 9.33
CA PHE A 80 1.33 8.98 8.19
C PHE A 80 1.20 10.08 7.11
N ALA A 81 1.71 9.81 5.92
CA ALA A 81 1.67 10.75 4.79
C ALA A 81 1.34 10.03 3.48
N ALA A 82 0.78 10.78 2.54
CA ALA A 82 0.62 10.41 1.14
C ALA A 82 1.65 11.19 0.32
N LEU A 83 2.49 10.50 -0.43
CA LEU A 83 3.63 11.07 -1.16
C LEU A 83 3.47 10.87 -2.67
N ILE A 84 4.04 11.79 -3.44
CA ILE A 84 4.35 11.61 -4.85
C ILE A 84 5.83 11.26 -4.94
N CYS A 85 6.13 10.06 -5.41
CA CYS A 85 7.48 9.56 -5.54
C CYS A 85 7.76 9.12 -6.98
N HIS A 86 9.04 9.01 -7.32
CA HIS A 86 9.50 8.32 -8.52
C HIS A 86 10.76 7.50 -8.23
N SER A 87 11.13 6.64 -9.17
CA SER A 87 12.41 5.91 -9.10
C SER A 87 13.57 6.90 -9.19
N ALA A 88 14.66 6.64 -8.46
CA ALA A 88 15.88 7.46 -8.57
C ALA A 88 16.46 7.48 -10.00
N TYR A 89 16.13 6.47 -10.82
CA TYR A 89 16.65 6.31 -12.19
C TYR A 89 15.65 6.72 -13.28
N LEU A 90 14.36 6.77 -12.96
CA LEU A 90 13.28 7.06 -13.91
C LEU A 90 12.33 8.08 -13.28
N ARG A 91 12.52 9.35 -13.62
CA ARG A 91 11.74 10.48 -13.07
C ARG A 91 10.31 10.51 -13.59
N ASP A 92 10.11 10.08 -14.84
CA ASP A 92 8.81 10.12 -15.50
C ASP A 92 7.84 9.06 -14.94
N GLU A 93 8.36 8.00 -14.31
CA GLU A 93 7.58 6.97 -13.66
C GLU A 93 7.19 7.38 -12.23
N LYS A 94 6.28 8.35 -12.15
CA LYS A 94 5.70 8.80 -10.89
C LYS A 94 4.69 7.79 -10.35
N TYR A 95 4.61 7.71 -9.03
CA TYR A 95 3.62 6.91 -8.31
C TYR A 95 3.24 7.55 -6.98
N VAL A 96 2.05 7.23 -6.52
CA VAL A 96 1.57 7.63 -5.20
C VAL A 96 2.01 6.60 -4.16
N ARG A 97 2.54 7.06 -3.04
CA ARG A 97 2.98 6.21 -1.93
C ARG A 97 2.33 6.65 -0.63
N LEU A 98 1.47 5.81 -0.07
CA LEU A 98 1.02 5.95 1.31
C LEU A 98 2.09 5.35 2.24
N SER A 99 2.55 6.09 3.25
CA SER A 99 3.66 5.66 4.10
C SER A 99 3.45 5.97 5.57
N TRP A 100 3.84 5.01 6.41
CA TRP A 100 3.78 5.08 7.85
C TRP A 100 5.17 4.98 8.43
N TRP A 101 5.46 5.83 9.41
CA TRP A 101 6.69 5.78 10.19
C TRP A 101 6.36 5.70 11.67
N LYS A 102 7.19 4.95 12.42
CA LYS A 102 7.18 4.86 13.88
C LYS A 102 8.57 5.27 14.38
N SER A 103 8.62 6.26 15.27
CA SER A 103 9.87 6.86 15.75
C SER A 103 10.82 7.23 14.59
N PHE A 104 10.25 7.81 13.53
CA PHE A 104 10.94 8.20 12.28
C PHE A 104 11.51 7.06 11.43
N GLN A 105 11.37 5.80 11.87
CA GLN A 105 11.70 4.61 11.09
C GLN A 105 10.52 4.15 10.26
N HIS A 106 10.78 3.71 9.03
CA HIS A 106 9.75 3.21 8.12
C HIS A 106 9.06 1.98 8.71
N ALA A 107 7.75 2.12 8.94
CA ALA A 107 6.92 1.05 9.47
C ALA A 107 6.22 0.29 8.33
N GLY A 108 5.74 0.97 7.30
CA GLY A 108 5.04 0.32 6.18
C GLY A 108 4.65 1.29 5.08
N MET A 109 4.34 0.74 3.90
CA MET A 109 3.92 1.53 2.75
C MET A 109 2.92 0.81 1.83
N PHE A 110 2.16 1.57 1.06
CA PHE A 110 1.30 1.10 -0.01
C PHE A 110 1.53 1.97 -1.26
N LYS A 111 2.02 1.35 -2.35
CA LYS A 111 2.38 2.04 -3.59
C LYS A 111 1.29 1.90 -4.65
N ILE A 112 1.00 2.97 -5.38
CA ILE A 112 -0.03 3.05 -6.41
C ILE A 112 0.60 3.66 -7.68
N TYR A 113 0.77 2.84 -8.71
CA TYR A 113 1.45 3.21 -9.95
C TYR A 113 0.49 3.62 -11.08
N GLU A 114 -0.81 3.42 -10.92
CA GLU A 114 -1.78 3.60 -11.99
C GLU A 114 -3.00 4.42 -11.53
N LYS A 115 -3.44 5.32 -12.41
CA LYS A 115 -4.63 6.19 -12.26
C LYS A 115 -5.87 5.42 -11.80
N ALA A 116 -6.16 4.28 -12.44
CA ALA A 116 -7.32 3.46 -12.11
C ALA A 116 -7.29 2.94 -10.66
N VAL A 117 -6.12 2.52 -10.15
CA VAL A 117 -5.99 2.03 -8.77
C VAL A 117 -6.09 3.17 -7.76
N LEU A 118 -5.58 4.36 -8.09
CA LEU A 118 -5.78 5.54 -7.26
C LEU A 118 -7.28 5.87 -7.14
N ASN A 119 -8.01 5.86 -8.26
CA ASN A 119 -9.45 6.07 -8.28
C ASN A 119 -10.20 5.02 -7.46
N ASN A 120 -9.89 3.74 -7.68
CA ASN A 120 -10.48 2.66 -6.89
C ASN A 120 -10.19 2.82 -5.40
N THR A 121 -8.97 3.22 -5.03
CA THR A 121 -8.58 3.44 -3.63
C THR A 121 -9.40 4.57 -3.01
N ILE A 122 -9.58 5.69 -3.72
CA ILE A 122 -10.40 6.82 -3.26
C ILE A 122 -11.86 6.39 -3.06
N ILE A 123 -12.48 5.78 -4.07
CA ILE A 123 -13.88 5.30 -4.01
C ILE A 123 -14.05 4.29 -2.87
N THR A 124 -13.10 3.37 -2.73
CA THR A 124 -13.10 2.37 -1.67
C THR A 124 -13.07 3.03 -0.28
N LEU A 125 -12.17 4.00 -0.07
CA LEU A 125 -12.10 4.74 1.19
C LEU A 125 -13.39 5.52 1.48
N GLU A 126 -14.04 6.09 0.46
CA GLU A 126 -15.35 6.75 0.59
C GLU A 126 -16.44 5.75 1.01
N ASN A 127 -16.47 4.55 0.40
CA ASN A 127 -17.38 3.47 0.76
C ASN A 127 -17.15 3.05 2.23
N PHE A 128 -15.90 2.85 2.65
CA PHE A 128 -15.58 2.56 4.05
C PHE A 128 -16.02 3.69 4.99
N ASN A 129 -15.82 4.95 4.60
CA ASN A 129 -16.21 6.09 5.42
C ASN A 129 -17.73 6.17 5.63
N LYS A 130 -18.51 5.76 4.64
CA LYS A 130 -19.98 5.75 4.68
C LYS A 130 -20.54 4.54 5.44
N SER A 131 -19.98 3.35 5.21
CA SER A 131 -20.62 2.08 5.61
C SER A 131 -20.18 1.51 6.96
N PHE A 132 -19.15 2.10 7.58
CA PHE A 132 -18.65 1.69 8.90
C PHE A 132 -18.84 2.78 9.94
N ASP A 133 -18.94 2.43 11.22
CA ASP A 133 -18.90 3.39 12.33
C ASP A 133 -17.45 3.74 12.73
N ASP A 134 -17.27 4.57 13.77
CA ASP A 134 -15.96 5.03 14.23
C ASP A 134 -15.04 3.95 14.80
N ILE A 135 -15.61 2.80 15.20
CA ILE A 135 -14.87 1.63 15.72
C ILE A 135 -14.76 0.50 14.69
N TRP A 136 -15.13 0.77 13.42
CA TRP A 136 -15.11 -0.17 12.30
C TRP A 136 -16.15 -1.30 12.38
N THR A 137 -17.25 -1.09 13.10
CA THR A 137 -18.43 -1.96 13.00
C THR A 137 -19.09 -1.76 11.65
N TRP A 138 -19.38 -2.86 10.96
CA TRP A 138 -20.12 -2.84 9.70
C TRP A 138 -21.59 -2.47 9.94
N GLY A 139 -22.03 -1.37 9.34
CA GLY A 139 -23.41 -0.90 9.42
C GLY A 139 -24.35 -1.43 8.33
N GLY A 140 -23.85 -2.25 7.40
CA GLY A 140 -24.65 -2.82 6.32
C GLY A 140 -25.29 -4.16 6.68
N LYS A 141 -26.20 -4.64 5.82
CA LYS A 141 -26.79 -5.98 5.94
C LYS A 141 -26.03 -6.97 5.05
N TYR A 142 -25.51 -8.05 5.63
CA TYR A 142 -24.99 -9.16 4.84
C TYR A 142 -26.18 -9.89 4.19
N GLY A 143 -26.26 -9.90 2.86
CA GLY A 143 -27.28 -10.65 2.10
C GLY A 143 -28.48 -9.85 1.58
N GLU A 144 -28.70 -8.61 2.03
CA GLU A 144 -29.57 -7.65 1.33
C GLU A 144 -28.69 -6.77 0.44
N GLN A 145 -28.38 -7.25 -0.76
CA GLN A 145 -27.84 -6.38 -1.79
C GLN A 145 -28.98 -5.47 -2.24
N GLU A 146 -28.81 -4.14 -2.14
CA GLU A 146 -29.51 -3.26 -3.07
C GLU A 146 -29.37 -3.87 -4.47
N PRO A 147 -30.43 -3.94 -5.29
CA PRO A 147 -30.36 -4.59 -6.58
C PRO A 147 -29.19 -4.00 -7.36
N LYS A 148 -28.15 -4.84 -7.59
CA LYS A 148 -26.94 -4.43 -8.30
C LYS A 148 -27.34 -3.61 -9.52
N ALA A 149 -26.73 -2.42 -9.67
CA ALA A 149 -26.93 -1.59 -10.84
C ALA A 149 -26.73 -2.42 -12.12
N LYS A 150 -27.48 -2.12 -13.19
CA LYS A 150 -27.45 -2.91 -14.44
C LYS A 150 -26.01 -3.12 -14.93
N ASP A 151 -25.20 -2.07 -14.89
CA ASP A 151 -23.80 -2.07 -15.30
C ASP A 151 -22.93 -3.05 -14.47
N ALA A 152 -23.17 -3.15 -13.16
CA ALA A 152 -22.45 -4.07 -12.29
C ALA A 152 -22.79 -5.53 -12.62
N LYS A 153 -24.08 -5.82 -12.90
CA LYS A 153 -24.52 -7.15 -13.35
C LYS A 153 -23.92 -7.53 -14.70
N GLU A 154 -23.78 -6.57 -15.62
CA GLU A 154 -23.16 -6.81 -16.92
C GLU A 154 -21.66 -7.09 -16.80
N LYS A 155 -20.95 -6.36 -15.95
CA LYS A 155 -19.53 -6.62 -15.65
C LYS A 155 -19.31 -8.00 -15.04
N GLU A 156 -20.14 -8.38 -14.07
CA GLU A 156 -20.07 -9.72 -13.44
C GLU A 156 -20.29 -10.83 -14.46
N LYS A 157 -21.34 -10.71 -15.29
CA LYS A 157 -21.61 -11.65 -16.39
C LYS A 157 -20.44 -11.74 -17.37
N TYR A 158 -19.81 -10.61 -17.69
CA TYR A 158 -18.66 -10.59 -18.58
C TYR A 158 -17.44 -11.30 -17.98
N LEU A 159 -17.13 -11.07 -16.70
CA LEU A 159 -16.04 -11.75 -16.00
C LEU A 159 -16.32 -13.26 -15.89
N ASP A 160 -17.55 -13.65 -15.60
CA ASP A 160 -17.92 -15.07 -15.52
C ASP A 160 -17.87 -15.75 -16.89
N LEU A 161 -18.24 -15.05 -17.96
CA LEU A 161 -18.05 -15.52 -19.33
C LEU A 161 -16.56 -15.73 -19.66
N ILE A 162 -15.68 -14.83 -19.22
CA ILE A 162 -14.23 -14.99 -19.38
C ILE A 162 -13.76 -16.23 -18.62
N LYS A 163 -14.12 -16.38 -17.34
CA LYS A 163 -13.75 -17.55 -16.54
C LYS A 163 -14.23 -18.85 -17.21
N PHE A 164 -15.48 -18.89 -17.66
CA PHE A 164 -16.04 -20.02 -18.39
C PHE A 164 -15.21 -20.35 -19.64
N ARG A 165 -14.92 -19.36 -20.49
CA ARG A 165 -14.12 -19.55 -21.71
C ARG A 165 -12.69 -20.02 -21.41
N ILE A 166 -12.08 -19.54 -20.33
CA ILE A 166 -10.77 -20.01 -19.87
C ILE A 166 -10.84 -21.49 -19.48
N LEU A 167 -11.86 -21.89 -18.70
CA LEU A 167 -11.95 -23.24 -18.17
C LEU A 167 -12.34 -24.27 -19.23
N GLU A 168 -13.38 -23.99 -20.01
CA GLU A 168 -13.93 -24.92 -20.99
C GLU A 168 -13.16 -24.90 -22.32
N HIS A 169 -12.72 -23.73 -22.77
CA HIS A 169 -12.15 -23.55 -24.10
C HIS A 169 -10.66 -23.20 -24.10
N ARG A 170 -10.08 -22.96 -22.91
CA ARG A 170 -8.69 -22.48 -22.75
C ARG A 170 -8.46 -21.20 -23.55
N THR A 171 -9.45 -20.34 -23.61
CA THR A 171 -9.39 -19.09 -24.37
C THR A 171 -8.68 -18.01 -23.56
N CYS A 172 -7.71 -17.35 -24.18
CA CYS A 172 -6.96 -16.26 -23.55
C CYS A 172 -7.90 -15.09 -23.21
N PRO A 173 -7.92 -14.60 -21.95
CA PRO A 173 -8.78 -13.48 -21.57
C PRO A 173 -8.44 -12.19 -22.34
N LYS A 174 -7.18 -12.03 -22.76
CA LYS A 174 -6.68 -10.83 -23.42
C LYS A 174 -6.90 -10.82 -24.94
N CYS A 175 -6.57 -11.90 -25.64
CA CYS A 175 -6.60 -11.94 -27.11
C CYS A 175 -7.60 -12.94 -27.70
N GLN A 176 -8.36 -13.65 -26.86
CA GLN A 176 -9.38 -14.64 -27.25
C GLN A 176 -8.86 -15.83 -28.10
N LYS A 177 -7.53 -16.00 -28.22
CA LYS A 177 -6.91 -17.16 -28.87
C LYS A 177 -6.74 -18.33 -27.89
N LYS A 178 -6.68 -19.55 -28.41
CA LYS A 178 -6.50 -20.77 -27.61
C LYS A 178 -5.13 -20.78 -26.91
N MET A 179 -5.11 -21.13 -25.64
CA MET A 179 -3.93 -21.21 -24.80
C MET A 179 -3.39 -22.64 -24.72
N SER A 180 -2.09 -22.74 -24.49
CA SER A 180 -1.43 -24.00 -24.17
C SER A 180 -1.61 -24.33 -22.69
N LYS A 181 -1.97 -25.58 -22.38
CA LYS A 181 -2.08 -26.05 -20.99
C LYS A 181 -0.71 -26.52 -20.50
N LYS A 182 -0.26 -25.95 -19.38
CA LYS A 182 0.86 -26.45 -18.58
C LYS A 182 0.32 -27.13 -17.31
N LYS A 183 1.20 -27.72 -16.50
CA LYS A 183 0.80 -28.45 -15.28
C LYS A 183 0.06 -27.57 -14.26
N SER A 184 0.47 -26.30 -14.11
CA SER A 184 -0.04 -25.38 -13.08
C SER A 184 -0.74 -24.13 -13.61
N HIS A 185 -0.73 -23.90 -14.93
CA HIS A 185 -1.27 -22.69 -15.56
C HIS A 185 -1.55 -22.90 -17.04
N TYR A 186 -2.23 -21.91 -17.63
CA TYR A 186 -2.35 -21.73 -19.07
C TYR A 186 -1.45 -20.60 -19.54
N GLU A 187 -0.84 -20.78 -20.70
CA GLU A 187 0.05 -19.79 -21.32
C GLU A 187 -0.43 -19.51 -22.74
N CYS A 188 -0.68 -18.23 -23.05
CA CYS A 188 -1.01 -17.77 -24.38
C CYS A 188 0.25 -17.49 -25.21
N GLN A 189 0.48 -18.28 -26.25
CA GLN A 189 1.64 -18.10 -27.14
C GLN A 189 1.58 -16.84 -28.01
N HIS A 190 0.41 -16.21 -28.12
CA HIS A 190 0.22 -15.03 -28.98
C HIS A 190 0.51 -13.71 -28.27
N CYS A 191 0.12 -13.57 -27.00
CA CYS A 191 0.27 -12.31 -26.26
C CYS A 191 1.01 -12.46 -24.92
N GLY A 192 1.48 -13.67 -24.59
CA GLY A 192 2.23 -13.94 -23.36
C GLY A 192 1.39 -13.96 -22.09
N GLU A 193 0.06 -13.89 -22.19
CA GLU A 193 -0.83 -13.93 -21.02
C GLU A 193 -0.71 -15.28 -20.30
N ILE A 194 -0.58 -15.24 -18.98
CA ILE A 194 -0.50 -16.41 -18.11
C ILE A 194 -1.74 -16.42 -17.21
N VAL A 195 -2.46 -17.54 -17.21
CA VAL A 195 -3.61 -17.77 -16.33
C VAL A 195 -3.29 -18.89 -15.37
N ILE A 196 -3.27 -18.62 -14.07
CA ILE A 196 -2.98 -19.62 -13.04
C ILE A 196 -4.29 -20.29 -12.62
N LEU A 197 -4.26 -21.59 -12.39
CA LEU A 197 -5.41 -22.31 -11.81
C LEU A 197 -5.13 -22.54 -10.33
N GLU A 198 -5.85 -21.84 -9.45
CA GLU A 198 -5.84 -22.12 -8.01
C GLU A 198 -7.04 -22.98 -7.61
N GLY A 199 -7.09 -23.42 -6.34
CA GLY A 199 -8.00 -24.43 -5.80
C GLY A 199 -9.38 -24.50 -6.45
N TYR A 200 -9.84 -25.73 -6.73
CA TYR A 200 -11.07 -26.02 -7.48
C TYR A 200 -11.12 -25.44 -8.90
N ASN A 201 -9.95 -25.29 -9.56
CA ASN A 201 -9.82 -24.73 -10.91
C ASN A 201 -10.31 -23.27 -11.03
N GLN A 202 -10.14 -22.44 -9.99
CA GLN A 202 -10.44 -21.02 -10.11
C GLN A 202 -9.33 -20.33 -10.93
N PRO A 203 -9.64 -19.73 -12.10
CA PRO A 203 -8.64 -19.09 -12.93
C PRO A 203 -8.29 -17.70 -12.40
N ILE A 204 -6.99 -17.43 -12.26
CA ILE A 204 -6.43 -16.13 -11.88
C ILE A 204 -5.71 -15.55 -13.09
N PHE A 205 -6.17 -14.39 -13.52
CA PHE A 205 -5.67 -13.65 -14.67
C PHE A 205 -5.69 -12.15 -14.39
N ASN A 206 -5.09 -11.36 -15.27
CA ASN A 206 -5.08 -9.90 -15.13
C ASN A 206 -6.47 -9.33 -15.42
N ILE A 207 -7.00 -8.55 -14.48
CA ILE A 207 -8.22 -7.76 -14.67
C ILE A 207 -7.82 -6.29 -14.68
N GLN A 208 -8.34 -5.52 -15.63
CA GLN A 208 -8.10 -4.08 -15.65
C GLN A 208 -8.68 -3.45 -14.39
N SER A 209 -7.92 -2.60 -13.70
CA SER A 209 -8.38 -2.04 -12.43
C SER A 209 -9.69 -1.25 -12.57
N SER A 210 -9.95 -0.62 -13.72
CA SER A 210 -11.22 0.06 -14.02
C SER A 210 -12.45 -0.87 -14.15
N GLU A 211 -12.22 -2.17 -14.32
CA GLU A 211 -13.27 -3.19 -14.45
C GLU A 211 -13.58 -3.89 -13.13
N LEU A 212 -12.84 -3.58 -12.06
CA LEU A 212 -13.05 -4.18 -10.75
C LEU A 212 -14.42 -3.81 -10.17
N ASP A 213 -15.03 -4.80 -9.54
CA ASP A 213 -16.18 -4.60 -8.67
C ASP A 213 -15.70 -3.99 -7.35
N LEU A 214 -16.26 -2.83 -7.00
CA LEU A 214 -15.92 -2.08 -5.79
C LEU A 214 -16.94 -2.29 -4.67
N ASP A 215 -17.75 -3.35 -4.76
CA ASP A 215 -18.63 -3.82 -3.70
C ASP A 215 -17.86 -4.57 -2.60
N PHE A 216 -18.41 -4.52 -1.40
CA PHE A 216 -17.85 -5.23 -0.25
C PHE A 216 -17.94 -6.75 -0.41
N GLN A 217 -16.83 -7.43 -0.13
CA GLN A 217 -16.72 -8.89 -0.12
C GLN A 217 -16.25 -9.36 1.27
N SER A 218 -16.57 -10.58 1.68
CA SER A 218 -16.23 -11.11 3.02
C SER A 218 -15.15 -12.20 3.03
N ASN A 219 -14.74 -12.72 1.86
CA ASN A 219 -13.89 -13.92 1.77
C ASN A 219 -12.46 -13.60 1.29
N PHE A 220 -11.75 -12.72 2.01
CA PHE A 220 -10.34 -12.42 1.71
C PHE A 220 -9.42 -13.46 2.39
N PRO A 221 -8.43 -14.06 1.70
CA PRO A 221 -7.46 -14.96 2.30
C PRO A 221 -6.39 -14.12 3.02
N ILE A 222 -6.75 -13.61 4.19
CA ILE A 222 -5.86 -12.85 5.08
C ILE A 222 -5.27 -13.77 6.13
N ASN A 223 -3.95 -13.90 6.14
CA ASN A 223 -3.25 -14.65 7.17
C ASN A 223 -3.26 -13.88 8.50
N TYR A 224 -3.42 -14.61 9.61
CA TYR A 224 -3.39 -14.12 11.01
C TYR A 224 -4.58 -13.30 11.50
N TYR A 225 -5.39 -12.73 10.61
CA TYR A 225 -6.56 -11.92 10.96
C TYR A 225 -7.80 -12.42 10.26
N LEU A 226 -8.96 -12.10 10.82
CA LEU A 226 -10.24 -12.47 10.24
C LEU A 226 -10.82 -11.25 9.50
N PRO A 227 -11.05 -11.35 8.17
CA PRO A 227 -11.69 -10.29 7.42
C PRO A 227 -13.15 -10.15 7.81
N VAL A 228 -13.58 -8.92 8.05
CA VAL A 228 -15.00 -8.56 8.17
C VAL A 228 -15.54 -8.35 6.76
N SER A 229 -15.02 -7.34 6.08
CA SER A 229 -15.26 -7.11 4.67
C SER A 229 -14.15 -6.28 4.03
N GLY A 230 -14.07 -6.31 2.71
CA GLY A 230 -13.05 -5.61 1.95
C GLY A 230 -13.43 -5.38 0.51
N ILE A 231 -12.61 -4.57 -0.16
CA ILE A 231 -12.73 -4.26 -1.58
C ILE A 231 -11.36 -4.43 -2.24
N THR A 232 -11.33 -5.15 -3.36
CA THR A 232 -10.14 -5.28 -4.20
C THR A 232 -9.95 -4.01 -5.03
N VAL A 233 -8.76 -3.41 -4.98
CA VAL A 233 -8.44 -2.18 -5.73
C VAL A 233 -7.51 -2.40 -6.90
N LYS A 234 -6.80 -3.54 -6.94
CA LYS A 234 -5.96 -3.99 -8.07
C LYS A 234 -5.91 -5.51 -8.12
N TRP A 235 -6.15 -6.12 -9.28
CA TRP A 235 -6.09 -7.58 -9.45
C TRP A 235 -5.29 -7.97 -10.70
N LEU A 236 -4.01 -8.29 -10.50
CA LEU A 236 -3.13 -8.87 -11.50
C LEU A 236 -2.71 -10.27 -11.07
N MET A 237 -2.33 -11.11 -12.03
CA MET A 237 -1.83 -12.48 -11.79
C MET A 237 -0.66 -12.49 -10.80
N GLY A 238 0.24 -11.51 -10.91
CA GLY A 238 1.41 -11.37 -10.04
C GLY A 238 1.24 -10.44 -8.84
N GLU A 239 0.19 -9.62 -8.79
CA GLU A 239 0.01 -8.59 -7.77
C GLU A 239 -1.47 -8.40 -7.46
N TRP A 240 -1.84 -8.52 -6.18
CA TRP A 240 -3.19 -8.25 -5.72
C TRP A 240 -3.16 -7.19 -4.61
N LYS A 241 -4.07 -6.21 -4.65
CA LYS A 241 -4.23 -5.18 -3.61
C LYS A 241 -5.69 -5.05 -3.21
N ALA A 242 -5.91 -4.91 -1.91
CA ALA A 242 -7.23 -4.73 -1.32
C ALA A 242 -7.17 -3.82 -0.09
N LEU A 243 -8.28 -3.16 0.21
CA LEU A 243 -8.52 -2.49 1.48
C LEU A 243 -9.55 -3.31 2.24
N VAL A 244 -9.23 -3.74 3.45
CA VAL A 244 -10.02 -4.73 4.19
C VAL A 244 -10.12 -4.31 5.65
N VAL A 245 -11.33 -4.28 6.20
CA VAL A 245 -11.51 -4.21 7.65
C VAL A 245 -11.32 -5.62 8.21
N ILE A 246 -10.42 -5.70 9.17
CA ILE A 246 -10.09 -6.94 9.85
C ILE A 246 -10.27 -6.74 11.35
N HIS A 247 -10.47 -7.84 12.07
CA HIS A 247 -10.42 -7.83 13.53
C HIS A 247 -9.28 -8.70 14.06
N ASP A 248 -8.87 -8.40 15.28
CA ASP A 248 -7.98 -9.26 16.06
C ASP A 248 -8.67 -10.62 16.28
N LYS A 249 -7.92 -11.71 16.09
CA LYS A 249 -8.45 -13.06 16.28
C LYS A 249 -8.80 -13.32 17.74
N ASP A 250 -8.03 -12.74 18.65
CA ASP A 250 -8.19 -12.93 20.10
C ASP A 250 -9.10 -11.88 20.73
N ASN A 251 -9.37 -10.77 20.02
CA ASN A 251 -10.30 -9.72 20.45
C ASN A 251 -11.13 -9.15 19.28
N PRO A 252 -12.32 -9.69 19.01
CA PRO A 252 -13.19 -9.24 17.91
C PRO A 252 -13.63 -7.77 17.98
N ASN A 253 -13.59 -7.16 19.17
CA ASN A 253 -13.93 -5.73 19.36
C ASN A 253 -12.82 -4.80 18.89
N LYS A 254 -11.63 -5.34 18.61
CA LYS A 254 -10.51 -4.59 18.07
C LYS A 254 -10.47 -4.74 16.56
N GLN A 255 -11.02 -3.76 15.87
CA GLN A 255 -11.11 -3.70 14.41
C GLN A 255 -10.29 -2.54 13.86
N TRP A 256 -9.81 -2.68 12.63
CA TRP A 256 -9.13 -1.61 11.91
C TRP A 256 -9.15 -1.84 10.41
N LEU A 257 -9.02 -0.76 9.65
CA LEU A 257 -8.81 -0.83 8.20
C LEU A 257 -7.35 -1.18 7.91
N ARG A 258 -7.15 -2.18 7.06
CA ARG A 258 -5.85 -2.63 6.60
C ARG A 258 -5.69 -2.38 5.10
N PHE A 259 -4.54 -1.83 4.74
CA PHE A 259 -4.06 -1.81 3.36
C PHE A 259 -3.32 -3.12 3.09
N TYR A 260 -3.92 -3.98 2.28
CA TYR A 260 -3.46 -5.33 2.04
C TYR A 260 -2.94 -5.49 0.63
N TRP A 261 -1.83 -6.21 0.48
CA TRP A 261 -1.32 -6.57 -0.83
C TRP A 261 -0.56 -7.89 -0.79
N TRP A 262 -0.56 -8.56 -1.94
CA TRP A 262 0.22 -9.74 -2.21
C TRP A 262 1.00 -9.57 -3.49
N MET A 263 2.17 -10.19 -3.50
CA MET A 263 2.94 -10.42 -4.71
C MET A 263 3.16 -11.92 -4.84
N ARG A 264 2.90 -12.44 -6.03
CA ARG A 264 3.22 -13.82 -6.36
C ARG A 264 4.73 -13.90 -6.61
N ASP A 265 5.37 -14.94 -6.08
CA ASP A 265 6.78 -15.17 -6.35
C ASP A 265 6.95 -15.75 -7.76
N LEU A 266 7.27 -14.88 -8.72
CA LEU A 266 7.52 -15.23 -10.11
C LEU A 266 9.02 -15.39 -10.40
N SER A 267 9.88 -15.43 -9.38
CA SER A 267 11.34 -15.48 -9.57
C SER A 267 11.79 -16.70 -10.39
N SER A 268 11.09 -17.83 -10.27
CA SER A 268 11.33 -19.04 -11.07
C SER A 268 11.01 -18.86 -12.55
N LEU A 269 10.03 -18.01 -12.90
CA LEU A 269 9.69 -17.66 -14.28
C LEU A 269 10.70 -16.69 -14.90
N LEU A 270 11.22 -15.75 -14.10
CA LEU A 270 12.06 -14.65 -14.57
C LEU A 270 13.56 -15.00 -14.64
N LYS A 271 14.11 -15.79 -13.68
CA LYS A 271 15.56 -16.00 -13.54
C LYS A 271 16.20 -16.87 -14.63
N TYR A 272 15.47 -17.81 -15.21
CA TYR A 272 16.09 -18.80 -16.12
C TYR A 272 15.84 -18.56 -17.59
N GLY A 273 14.97 -17.61 -17.98
CA GLY A 273 14.50 -17.46 -19.36
C GLY A 273 13.89 -18.75 -19.96
N ARG A 274 13.77 -19.82 -19.17
CA ARG A 274 13.22 -21.12 -19.53
C ARG A 274 11.73 -21.07 -19.22
N ARG A 275 10.92 -21.26 -20.25
CA ARG A 275 9.47 -21.55 -20.19
C ARG A 275 9.13 -22.84 -19.41
N GLU A 276 10.14 -23.54 -18.91
CA GLU A 276 10.02 -24.78 -18.17
C GLU A 276 10.07 -24.49 -16.67
N ILE A 277 8.90 -24.16 -16.13
CA ILE A 277 8.67 -24.29 -14.69
C ILE A 277 9.00 -25.73 -14.31
N GLY A 278 10.00 -25.94 -13.47
CA GLY A 278 10.37 -27.26 -12.98
C GLY A 278 9.17 -28.02 -12.41
N GLU A 279 9.14 -29.32 -12.68
CA GLU A 279 8.06 -30.23 -12.30
C GLU A 279 7.88 -30.30 -10.77
N GLY A 280 7.11 -29.37 -10.19
CA GLY A 280 6.83 -29.36 -8.74
C GLY A 280 6.67 -27.99 -8.10
N ILE A 281 6.95 -26.89 -8.80
CA ILE A 281 6.81 -25.55 -8.23
C ILE A 281 5.32 -25.18 -8.15
N GLN A 282 4.73 -25.24 -6.95
CA GLN A 282 3.44 -24.65 -6.66
C GLN A 282 3.56 -23.12 -6.78
N MET A 283 2.88 -22.53 -7.75
CA MET A 283 2.80 -21.08 -7.93
C MET A 283 1.84 -20.44 -6.93
N GLY A 284 1.72 -20.97 -5.71
CA GLY A 284 0.81 -20.44 -4.70
C GLY A 284 1.21 -19.02 -4.28
N TRP A 285 0.22 -18.25 -3.80
CA TRP A 285 0.50 -16.98 -3.14
C TRP A 285 1.52 -17.18 -2.01
N LYS A 286 2.67 -16.50 -2.09
CA LYS A 286 3.59 -16.41 -0.94
C LYS A 286 3.26 -15.15 -0.16
N ALA A 287 2.93 -15.34 1.11
CA ALA A 287 2.64 -14.24 2.00
C ALA A 287 3.95 -13.51 2.23
N GLN A 288 4.20 -12.45 1.48
CA GLN A 288 5.09 -11.45 2.02
C GLN A 288 4.30 -10.78 3.13
N ARG A 289 4.70 -11.11 4.37
CA ARG A 289 4.37 -10.30 5.53
C ARG A 289 4.83 -8.90 5.13
N GLY A 290 3.89 -8.08 4.68
CA GLY A 290 4.19 -6.71 4.28
C GLY A 290 4.98 -6.13 5.44
N VAL A 291 6.18 -5.64 5.17
CA VAL A 291 6.96 -4.85 6.12
C VAL A 291 5.95 -3.86 6.73
N ALA A 292 5.63 -4.07 8.01
CA ALA A 292 4.35 -3.84 8.67
C ALA A 292 3.21 -3.30 7.78
N SER A 293 2.25 -4.16 7.38
CA SER A 293 1.07 -3.72 6.64
C SER A 293 0.43 -2.49 7.31
N PRO A 294 0.25 -1.39 6.57
CA PRO A 294 -0.35 -0.19 7.07
C PRO A 294 -1.78 -0.39 7.54
N ASN A 295 -2.04 0.12 8.73
CA ASN A 295 -3.35 0.08 9.36
C ASN A 295 -3.81 1.50 9.66
N ILE A 296 -5.12 1.71 9.54
CA ILE A 296 -5.81 2.87 10.07
C ILE A 296 -6.71 2.36 11.19
N TYR A 297 -6.33 2.66 12.43
CA TYR A 297 -7.09 2.29 13.62
C TYR A 297 -8.24 3.27 13.87
N GLU A 298 -8.04 4.56 13.63
CA GLU A 298 -9.02 5.60 13.89
C GLU A 298 -9.68 6.05 12.58
N LYS A 299 -10.99 5.79 12.43
CA LYS A 299 -11.73 6.13 11.19
C LYS A 299 -11.65 7.61 10.81
N LYS A 300 -11.52 8.52 11.78
CA LYS A 300 -11.37 9.96 11.52
C LYS A 300 -10.20 10.33 10.59
N LEU A 301 -9.20 9.44 10.42
CA LEU A 301 -8.07 9.63 9.50
C LEU A 301 -8.44 9.38 8.02
N ILE A 302 -9.59 8.78 7.73
CA ILE A 302 -10.05 8.47 6.38
C ILE A 302 -10.39 9.75 5.60
N THR A 303 -11.11 10.69 6.21
CA THR A 303 -11.48 11.94 5.52
C THR A 303 -10.26 12.77 5.09
N PRO A 304 -9.26 13.04 5.96
CA PRO A 304 -8.03 13.70 5.55
C PRO A 304 -7.27 12.93 4.47
N LEU A 305 -7.24 11.59 4.54
CA LEU A 305 -6.60 10.75 3.53
C LEU A 305 -7.28 10.89 2.16
N ILE A 306 -8.61 10.80 2.09
CA ILE A 306 -9.38 10.96 0.85
C ILE A 306 -9.10 12.33 0.24
N LYS A 307 -9.12 13.40 1.05
CA LYS A 307 -8.84 14.77 0.58
C LYS A 307 -7.42 14.87 0.00
N ALA A 308 -6.43 14.32 0.68
CA ALA A 308 -5.05 14.32 0.19
C ALA A 308 -4.89 13.51 -1.11
N LEU A 309 -5.49 12.33 -1.20
CA LEU A 309 -5.45 11.51 -2.42
C LEU A 309 -6.12 12.19 -3.61
N LYS A 310 -7.23 12.89 -3.40
CA LYS A 310 -7.89 13.70 -4.45
C LYS A 310 -7.00 14.85 -4.92
N ARG A 311 -6.32 15.54 -4.01
CA ARG A 311 -5.35 16.60 -4.36
C ARG A 311 -4.17 16.03 -5.13
N ILE A 312 -3.58 14.93 -4.67
CA ILE A 312 -2.48 14.24 -5.37
C ILE A 312 -2.91 13.78 -6.77
N LYS A 313 -4.13 13.27 -6.89
CA LYS A 313 -4.70 12.89 -8.20
C LYS A 313 -4.73 14.08 -9.16
N GLN A 314 -5.19 15.24 -8.69
CA GLN A 314 -5.21 16.47 -9.50
C GLN A 314 -3.80 16.92 -9.89
N GLU A 315 -2.86 16.90 -8.93
CA GLU A 315 -1.46 17.26 -9.14
C GLU A 315 -0.75 16.38 -10.19
N LEU A 316 -1.09 15.10 -10.24
CA LEU A 316 -0.55 14.14 -11.21
C LEU A 316 -1.27 14.14 -12.57
N ASP A 317 -2.36 14.89 -12.71
CA ASP A 317 -3.32 14.77 -13.83
C ASP A 317 -3.88 13.34 -13.99
N TRP A 318 -4.07 12.67 -12.84
CA TRP A 318 -4.57 11.30 -12.75
C TRP A 318 -6.08 11.23 -12.49
#